data_AF-A0A368FWY2-F1
#
_entry.id   AF-A0A368FWY2-F1
#
_cell.length_a   1.000
_cell.length_b   1.000
_cell.length_c   1.000
_cell.angle_alpha   90.00
_cell.angle_beta   90.00
_cell.angle_gamma   90.00
#
_symmetry.space_group_name_H-M   'P 1'
#
loop_
_entity.id
_entity.type
_entity.pdbx_description
1 polymer ?
#
loop_
_entity_poly.entity_id
_entity_poly.type
_entity_poly.pdbx_seq_one_letter_code
_entity_poly.pdbx_strand_id
1 'polypeptide(L)'
;MHQSTGSQRLSLPNPHISNFAKMMWDSHTHVGCAVVKCLFFTNVVCHYRPADARPGRLRNTIYTMGPNCSQCKTVCVDGLCS
;
A
#
# COMPACT_ATOMS: atom_id res chain seq x y z
N MET A 1 -15.68 18.67 -2.55
CA MET A 1 -14.98 18.05 -1.41
C MET A 1 -13.49 18.13 -1.68
N HIS A 2 -12.75 18.96 -0.96
CA HIS A 2 -11.31 19.13 -1.14
C HIS A 2 -10.58 18.03 -0.35
N GLN A 3 -10.18 16.96 -1.03
CA GLN A 3 -9.37 15.90 -0.42
C GLN A 3 -7.92 16.40 -0.39
N SER A 4 -7.45 16.82 0.78
CA SER A 4 -6.02 17.11 0.98
C SER A 4 -5.27 15.81 1.20
N THR A 5 -3.99 15.76 0.82
CA THR A 5 -3.10 14.62 1.08
C THR A 5 -3.14 14.27 2.57
N GLY A 6 -3.53 13.05 2.93
CA GLY A 6 -3.66 12.60 4.33
C GLY A 6 -5.05 12.80 4.97
N SER A 7 -6.02 13.42 4.28
CA SER A 7 -7.36 13.67 4.84
C SER A 7 -8.24 12.43 4.98
N GLN A 8 -7.94 11.32 4.29
CA GLN A 8 -8.66 10.06 4.41
C GLN A 8 -7.70 8.86 4.30
N ARG A 9 -7.86 7.89 5.22
CA ARG A 9 -7.01 6.68 5.35
C ARG A 9 -7.73 5.38 5.02
N LEU A 10 -8.99 5.51 4.67
CA LEU A 10 -9.89 4.38 4.48
C LEU A 10 -9.64 3.78 3.10
N SER A 11 -9.46 2.46 3.07
CA SER A 11 -9.56 1.71 1.83
C SER A 11 -10.97 1.87 1.25
N LEU A 12 -11.13 2.79 0.29
CA LEU A 12 -12.37 2.93 -0.46
C LEU A 12 -12.42 1.85 -1.56
N PRO A 13 -13.57 1.22 -1.83
CA PRO A 13 -13.71 0.21 -2.88
C PRO A 13 -13.61 0.77 -4.31
N ASN A 14 -13.11 2.00 -4.49
CA ASN A 14 -12.83 2.55 -5.80
C ASN A 14 -11.60 1.85 -6.42
N PRO A 15 -11.73 1.17 -7.57
CA PRO A 15 -10.65 0.39 -8.17
C PRO A 15 -9.37 1.21 -8.42
N HIS A 16 -9.49 2.50 -8.73
CA HIS A 16 -8.33 3.37 -8.94
C HIS A 16 -7.51 3.61 -7.67
N ILE A 17 -8.15 3.57 -6.50
CA ILE A 17 -7.49 3.79 -5.20
C ILE A 17 -6.90 2.49 -4.67
N SER A 18 -7.45 1.33 -5.07
CA SER A 18 -7.02 0.03 -4.56
C SER A 18 -5.57 -0.34 -4.89
N ASN A 19 -5.08 0.02 -6.08
CA ASN A 19 -3.69 -0.24 -6.48
C ASN A 19 -2.71 0.62 -5.70
N PHE A 20 -3.01 1.92 -5.56
CA PHE A 20 -2.23 2.83 -4.73
C PHE A 20 -2.23 2.41 -3.25
N ALA A 21 -3.39 2.01 -2.73
CA ALA A 21 -3.52 1.54 -1.36
C ALA A 21 -2.65 0.30 -1.08
N LYS A 22 -2.53 -0.64 -2.02
CA LYS A 22 -1.65 -1.81 -1.87
C LYS A 22 -0.17 -1.41 -1.75
N MET A 23 0.28 -0.42 -2.51
CA MET A 23 1.67 0.06 -2.44
C MET A 23 1.99 0.74 -1.11
N MET A 24 1.04 1.48 -0.56
CA MET A 24 1.24 2.29 0.65
C MET A 24 0.83 1.57 1.93
N TRP A 25 0.49 0.28 1.85
CA TRP A 25 -0.01 -0.47 2.99
C TRP A 25 1.11 -0.76 3.99
N ASP A 26 1.02 -0.24 5.22
CA ASP A 26 2.14 -0.27 6.18
C ASP A 26 2.58 -1.69 6.60
N SER A 27 1.67 -2.66 6.57
CA SER A 27 2.00 -4.05 6.84
C SER A 27 2.62 -4.81 5.66
N HIS A 28 2.53 -4.30 4.41
CA HIS A 28 3.19 -4.93 3.26
C HIS A 28 4.70 -4.66 3.28
N THR A 29 5.47 -5.67 3.69
CA THR A 29 6.93 -5.57 3.79
C THR A 29 7.67 -6.23 2.63
N HIS A 30 6.96 -6.95 1.76
CA HIS A 30 7.55 -7.64 0.62
C HIS A 30 6.75 -7.38 -0.65
N VAL A 31 7.45 -7.23 -1.76
CA VAL A 31 6.89 -7.11 -3.10
C VAL A 31 7.62 -8.03 -4.07
N GLY A 32 6.86 -8.70 -4.94
CA GLY A 32 7.39 -9.49 -6.05
C GLY A 32 6.65 -9.13 -7.33
N CYS A 33 7.38 -8.76 -8.39
CA CYS A 33 6.80 -8.33 -9.65
C CYS A 33 7.27 -9.19 -10.83
N ALA A 34 6.43 -9.29 -11.84
CA ALA A 34 6.73 -9.92 -13.12
C ALA A 34 6.30 -9.01 -14.28
N VAL A 35 7.13 -8.97 -15.32
CA VAL A 35 6.88 -8.21 -16.56
C VAL A 35 6.92 -9.19 -17.72
N VAL A 36 5.84 -9.26 -18.49
CA VAL A 36 5.69 -10.19 -19.61
C VAL A 36 5.24 -9.42 -20.84
N LYS A 37 5.95 -9.59 -21.96
CA LYS A 37 5.54 -9.08 -23.26
C LYS A 37 4.54 -10.04 -23.89
N CYS A 38 3.28 -9.61 -24.02
CA CYS A 38 2.24 -10.30 -24.77
C CYS A 38 2.24 -9.84 -26.23
N LEU A 39 1.42 -10.46 -27.09
CA LEU A 39 1.40 -10.15 -28.54
C LEU A 39 1.15 -8.66 -28.85
N PHE A 40 0.25 -8.01 -28.09
CA PHE A 40 -0.19 -6.63 -28.38
C PHE A 40 0.03 -5.65 -27.22
N PHE A 41 0.55 -6.11 -26.08
CA PHE A 41 0.72 -5.29 -24.89
C PHE A 41 1.79 -5.87 -23.96
N THR A 42 2.22 -5.08 -22.99
CA THR A 42 3.08 -5.56 -21.89
C THR A 42 2.25 -5.71 -20.64
N ASN A 43 2.27 -6.89 -20.04
CA ASN A 43 1.59 -7.19 -18.79
C ASN A 43 2.59 -7.03 -17.62
N VAL A 44 2.22 -6.22 -16.63
CA VAL A 44 3.00 -6.00 -15.41
C VAL A 44 2.14 -6.35 -14.21
N VAL A 45 2.60 -7.30 -13.40
CA VAL A 45 1.90 -7.74 -12.19
C VAL A 45 2.84 -7.67 -11.01
N CYS A 46 2.37 -7.09 -9.90
CA CYS A 46 3.06 -7.12 -8.62
C CYS A 46 2.16 -7.73 -7.54
N HIS A 47 2.74 -8.64 -6.77
CA HIS A 47 2.16 -9.21 -5.56
C HIS A 47 2.84 -8.61 -4.33
N TYR A 48 2.05 -8.37 -3.28
CA TYR A 48 2.51 -7.84 -2.01
C TYR A 48 2.26 -8.86 -0.90
N ARG A 49 3.17 -8.98 0.06
CA ARG A 49 3.00 -9.83 1.25
C ARG A 49 3.22 -9.03 2.54
N PRO A 50 2.56 -9.41 3.65
CA PRO A 50 1.61 -10.52 3.79
C PRO A 50 0.24 -10.22 3.16
N ALA A 51 -0.46 -11.25 2.66
CA ALA A 51 -1.76 -11.12 2.00
C ALA A 51 -2.92 -10.77 2.96
N ASP A 52 -2.60 -10.63 4.25
CA ASP A 52 -3.53 -10.37 5.34
C ASP A 52 -4.03 -8.92 5.30
N ALA A 53 -3.26 -8.05 4.67
CA ALA A 53 -3.69 -6.73 4.20
C ALA A 53 -4.64 -6.89 3.01
N ARG A 54 -5.92 -7.14 3.32
CA ARG A 54 -7.00 -7.20 2.32
C ARG A 54 -7.59 -5.80 2.13
N PRO A 55 -7.16 -5.02 1.11
CA PRO A 55 -7.87 -3.81 0.72
C PRO A 55 -9.31 -4.18 0.37
N GLY A 56 -10.28 -3.52 1.00
CA GLY A 56 -11.71 -3.81 0.82
C GLY A 56 -12.44 -4.46 1.99
N ARG A 57 -11.75 -4.86 3.08
CA ARG A 57 -12.46 -4.98 4.38
C ARG A 57 -12.78 -3.55 4.84
N LEU A 58 -14.06 -3.22 4.83
CA LEU A 58 -14.59 -1.91 5.20
C LEU A 58 -13.93 -1.44 6.51
N ARG A 59 -13.32 -0.24 6.49
CA ARG A 59 -12.67 0.45 7.63
C ARG A 59 -11.22 0.05 7.98
N ASN A 60 -10.53 -0.75 7.19
CA ASN A 60 -9.08 -0.91 7.39
C ASN A 60 -8.31 0.33 6.91
N THR A 61 -7.45 0.87 7.77
CA THR A 61 -6.54 1.96 7.44
C THR A 61 -5.35 1.44 6.66
N ILE A 62 -4.97 2.15 5.59
CA ILE A 62 -3.83 1.77 4.73
C ILE A 62 -2.51 1.85 5.52
N TYR A 63 -2.36 2.89 6.33
CA TYR A 63 -1.22 3.05 7.23
C TYR A 63 -1.60 3.87 8.46
N THR A 64 -0.86 3.70 9.55
CA THR A 64 -1.07 4.45 10.79
C THR A 64 -0.58 5.91 10.69
N MET A 65 -1.33 6.83 11.29
CA MET A 65 -1.07 8.27 11.24
C MET A 65 -0.13 8.68 12.38
N GLY A 66 0.90 9.46 12.09
CA GLY A 66 1.76 10.00 13.14
C GLY A 66 3.12 10.47 12.64
N PRO A 67 4.01 10.89 13.55
CA PRO A 67 5.41 11.17 13.23
C PRO A 67 6.10 9.93 12.64
N ASN A 68 7.03 10.16 11.72
CA ASN A 68 7.81 9.10 11.09
C ASN A 68 8.43 8.20 12.15
N CYS A 69 8.37 6.89 11.92
CA CYS A 69 8.99 5.86 12.74
C CYS A 69 8.53 5.75 14.21
N SER A 70 7.48 6.46 14.61
CA SER A 70 6.92 6.37 15.97
C SER A 70 6.45 4.97 16.38
N GLN A 71 6.28 4.05 15.42
CA GLN A 71 5.83 2.67 15.65
C GLN A 71 6.86 1.59 15.24
N CYS A 72 8.08 1.98 14.87
CA CYS A 72 9.10 0.98 14.53
C CYS A 72 9.56 0.24 15.79
N LYS A 73 9.78 -1.08 15.67
CA LYS A 73 10.26 -1.92 16.78
C LYS A 73 11.78 -1.86 16.95
N THR A 74 12.49 -1.59 15.86
CA THR A 74 13.93 -1.81 15.74
C THR A 74 14.62 -0.58 15.17
N VAL A 75 14.63 -0.44 13.84
CA VAL A 75 15.39 0.60 13.16
C VAL A 75 14.46 1.43 12.28
N CYS A 76 14.73 2.72 12.24
CA CYS A 76 14.14 3.68 11.32
C CYS A 76 15.20 4.12 10.32
N VAL A 77 14.95 3.90 9.02
CA VAL A 77 15.81 4.36 7.93
C VAL A 77 14.95 5.15 6.96
N ASP A 78 15.28 6.43 6.76
CA ASP A 78 14.58 7.33 5.82
C ASP A 78 13.05 7.38 5.99
N GLY A 79 12.57 7.22 7.23
CA GLY A 79 11.14 7.24 7.54
C GLY A 79 10.41 5.91 7.35
N LEU A 80 11.12 4.82 7.04
CA LEU A 80 10.60 3.46 6.96
C LEU A 80 11.16 2.58 8.09
N CYS A 81 10.33 1.67 8.59
CA CYS A 81 10.75 0.68 9.57
C CYS A 81 11.48 -0.48 8.89
N SER A 82 12.60 -0.94 9.47
CA SER A 82 13.38 -2.10 9.02
C SER A 82 13.69 -3.09 10.13
#